data_AF-A0A397UJL0-F1
#
_entry.id   AF-A0A397UJL0-F1
#
_cell.length_a   1.000
_cell.length_b   1.000
_cell.length_c   1.000
_cell.angle_alpha   90.00
_cell.angle_beta   90.00
_cell.angle_gamma   90.00
#
_symmetry.space_group_name_H-M   'P 1'
#
loop_
_entity.id
_entity.type
_entity.pdbx_description
1 polymer ?
#
loop_
_entity_poly.entity_id
_entity_poly.type
_entity_poly.pdbx_seq_one_letter_code
_entity_poly.pdbx_strand_id
1 'polypeptide(L)'
;MIQGKLDNEQKKTHNACKKCMYCKTQLPDEGKNKVLDHDHITGKFRGASHSSCNLKLRIDPETIKIPVLFCNGSGYDFHHLMQEIAKVTDKKIVPIANNSEQYITFSVGQLQFIDSIKFSLHGLAKMAENLRDEKKGQTKTPEQLAKCFPIMLKFISPHLLSLLTCKGIFPYQWLNTKTKFNETQLPSCKDFNSDLDGYNYCEHGCENKECEHEKIYTISQKDYNFAWIVWQETGYKTFGDYHDIYLKSDVLILADVFEAFRKASYSAFKLDPANYLTAPGLA
;
A
#
# COMPACT_ATOMS: atom_id res chain seq x y z
N MET A 1 23.15 4.23 22.97
CA MET A 1 23.46 3.20 21.97
C MET A 1 23.20 1.85 22.62
N ILE A 2 22.27 1.05 22.08
CA ILE A 2 22.04 -0.32 22.54
C ILE A 2 23.26 -1.13 22.08
N GLN A 3 24.23 -1.39 22.96
CA GLN A 3 25.27 -2.36 22.64
C GLN A 3 24.61 -3.74 22.71
N GLY A 4 24.22 -4.29 21.55
CA GLY A 4 23.74 -5.66 21.46
C GLY A 4 24.80 -6.59 22.02
N LYS A 5 24.51 -7.25 23.16
CA LYS A 5 25.37 -8.31 23.69
C LYS A 5 25.28 -9.48 22.72
N LEU A 6 26.37 -9.76 22.02
CA LEU A 6 26.46 -10.93 21.16
C LEU A 6 26.37 -12.20 22.01
N ASP A 7 25.61 -13.18 21.52
CA ASP A 7 25.75 -14.55 22.00
C ASP A 7 27.06 -15.19 21.53
N ASN A 8 27.35 -16.40 22.01
CA ASN A 8 28.60 -17.09 21.69
C ASN A 8 28.71 -17.50 20.23
N GLU A 9 27.59 -17.76 19.54
CA GLU A 9 27.57 -18.14 18.13
C GLU A 9 27.83 -16.91 17.24
N GLN A 10 27.19 -15.79 17.56
CA GLN A 10 27.40 -14.50 16.89
C GLN A 10 28.85 -14.01 17.02
N LYS A 11 29.47 -14.17 18.20
CA LYS A 11 30.91 -13.87 18.39
C LYS A 11 31.79 -14.72 17.48
N LYS A 12 31.53 -16.03 17.40
CA LYS A 12 32.28 -16.93 16.51
C LYS A 12 32.11 -16.52 15.05
N THR A 13 30.87 -16.26 14.62
CA THR A 13 30.53 -15.81 13.26
C THR A 13 31.23 -14.49 12.92
N HIS A 14 31.19 -13.51 13.82
CA HIS A 14 31.87 -12.24 13.63
C HIS A 14 33.39 -12.43 13.47
N ASN A 15 34.02 -13.17 14.38
CA ASN A 15 35.47 -13.36 14.37
C ASN A 15 35.94 -14.10 13.11
N ALA A 16 35.20 -15.13 12.67
CA ALA A 16 35.49 -15.87 11.45
C ALA A 16 35.27 -15.07 10.15
N CYS A 17 34.48 -13.99 10.18
CA CYS A 17 34.13 -13.23 8.99
C CYS A 17 35.30 -12.38 8.47
N LYS A 18 35.71 -12.63 7.22
CA LYS A 18 36.82 -11.95 6.54
C LYS A 18 36.40 -10.90 5.52
N LYS A 19 35.11 -10.79 5.20
CA LYS A 19 34.58 -9.84 4.21
C LYS A 19 33.47 -9.00 4.82
N CYS A 20 33.44 -7.72 4.47
CA CYS A 20 32.39 -6.82 4.91
C CYS A 20 31.05 -7.26 4.33
N MET A 21 30.02 -7.36 5.16
CA MET A 21 28.70 -7.82 4.70
C MET A 21 28.06 -6.89 3.66
N TYR A 22 28.47 -5.61 3.58
CA TYR A 22 27.91 -4.62 2.67
C TYR A 22 28.71 -4.50 1.37
N CYS A 23 29.92 -3.95 1.42
CA CYS A 23 30.73 -3.72 0.22
C CYS A 23 31.46 -4.98 -0.28
N LYS A 24 31.37 -6.10 0.43
CA LYS A 24 31.97 -7.40 0.08
C LYS A 24 33.50 -7.43 -0.05
N THR A 25 34.18 -6.32 0.27
CA THR A 25 35.65 -6.23 0.30
C THR A 25 36.21 -6.79 1.62
N GLN A 26 37.51 -7.05 1.63
CA GLN A 26 38.21 -7.66 2.77
C GLN A 26 38.10 -6.80 4.04
N LEU A 27 37.79 -7.44 5.16
CA LEU A 27 37.96 -6.86 6.48
C LEU A 27 39.42 -7.12 6.90
N PRO A 28 40.20 -6.09 7.25
CA PRO A 28 41.54 -6.32 7.78
C PRO A 28 41.45 -7.17 9.05
N ASP A 29 42.42 -8.07 9.21
CA ASP A 29 42.37 -9.12 10.24
C ASP A 29 42.40 -8.56 11.67
N GLU A 30 42.80 -7.31 11.89
CA GLU A 30 42.60 -6.57 13.14
C GLU A 30 42.87 -5.06 12.96
N GLY A 31 42.14 -4.21 13.69
CA GLY A 31 42.41 -2.77 13.78
C GLY A 31 41.32 -1.88 13.16
N LYS A 32 40.63 -1.13 14.03
CA LYS A 32 39.70 0.02 13.84
C LYS A 32 38.61 -0.02 12.77
N ASN A 33 38.68 -0.92 11.79
CA ASN A 33 37.82 -0.91 10.62
C ASN A 33 36.79 -2.03 10.67
N LYS A 34 37.04 -3.18 11.32
CA LYS A 34 36.03 -4.23 11.51
C LYS A 34 35.15 -3.91 12.72
N VAL A 35 33.85 -3.74 12.49
CA VAL A 35 32.86 -3.42 13.53
C VAL A 35 31.69 -4.40 13.53
N LEU A 36 31.01 -4.44 14.68
CA LEU A 36 29.78 -5.19 14.90
C LEU A 36 28.59 -4.40 14.38
N ASP A 37 28.10 -4.76 13.19
CA ASP A 37 26.85 -4.21 12.68
C ASP A 37 25.67 -4.86 13.41
N HIS A 38 24.73 -4.00 13.81
CA HIS A 38 23.47 -4.42 14.39
C HIS A 38 22.34 -3.55 13.86
N ASP A 39 21.14 -4.10 13.88
CA ASP A 39 19.93 -3.39 13.54
C ASP A 39 19.71 -2.23 14.53
N HIS A 40 19.74 -0.99 14.03
CA HIS A 40 19.56 0.20 14.87
C HIS A 40 18.13 0.39 15.41
N ILE A 41 17.17 -0.42 14.97
CA ILE A 41 15.79 -0.46 15.51
C ILE A 41 15.65 -1.60 16.51
N THR A 42 16.05 -2.83 16.14
CA THR A 42 15.81 -4.04 16.95
C THR A 42 16.99 -4.48 17.82
N GLY A 43 18.18 -3.91 17.62
CA GLY A 43 19.42 -4.28 18.30
C GLY A 43 20.02 -5.62 17.85
N LYS A 44 19.39 -6.34 16.92
CA LYS A 44 19.83 -7.68 16.48
C LYS A 44 21.12 -7.59 15.67
N PHE A 45 22.07 -8.48 15.97
CA PHE A 45 23.31 -8.61 15.21
C PHE A 45 23.03 -8.97 13.75
N ARG A 46 23.72 -8.31 12.83
CA ARG A 46 23.57 -8.50 11.37
C ARG A 46 24.82 -9.09 10.72
N GLY A 47 26.01 -8.70 11.20
CA GLY A 47 27.26 -9.21 10.65
C GLY A 47 28.47 -8.33 10.95
N ALA A 48 29.62 -8.73 10.40
CA ALA A 48 30.83 -7.92 10.41
C ALA A 48 30.82 -6.92 9.25
N SER A 49 31.14 -5.66 9.52
CA SER A 49 31.19 -4.61 8.51
C SER A 49 32.40 -3.68 8.69
N HIS A 50 32.71 -2.89 7.66
CA HIS A 50 33.62 -1.75 7.84
C HIS A 50 32.96 -0.68 8.70
N SER A 51 33.71 0.03 9.54
CA SER A 51 33.19 1.16 10.33
C SER A 51 32.52 2.20 9.43
N SER A 52 33.10 2.49 8.27
CA SER A 52 32.53 3.43 7.30
C SER A 52 31.23 2.92 6.67
N CYS A 53 31.12 1.62 6.40
CA CYS A 53 29.87 1.01 5.92
C CYS A 53 28.78 1.05 6.99
N ASN A 54 29.11 0.70 8.24
CA ASN A 54 28.18 0.75 9.38
C ASN A 54 27.65 2.17 9.61
N LEU A 55 28.51 3.18 9.54
CA LEU A 55 28.12 4.58 9.74
C LEU A 55 27.14 5.08 8.67
N LYS A 56 27.21 4.57 7.43
CA LYS A 56 26.24 4.89 6.37
C LYS A 56 24.83 4.35 6.65
N LEU A 57 24.72 3.35 7.53
CA LEU A 57 23.45 2.73 7.93
C LEU A 57 22.89 3.33 9.23
N ARG A 58 23.48 4.43 9.70
CA ARG A 58 23.00 5.15 10.87
C ARG A 58 21.57 5.59 10.63
N ILE A 59 20.72 5.33 11.62
CA ILE A 59 19.38 5.88 11.64
C ILE A 59 19.47 7.29 12.19
N ASP A 60 19.22 8.27 11.32
CA ASP A 60 19.15 9.67 11.67
C ASP A 60 17.73 10.18 11.40
N PRO A 61 16.98 10.55 12.45
CA PRO A 61 15.62 11.07 12.32
C PRO A 61 15.50 12.33 11.46
N GLU A 62 16.58 13.06 11.18
CA GLU A 62 16.50 14.24 10.30
C GLU A 62 16.56 13.86 8.82
N THR A 63 17.29 12.80 8.48
CA THR A 63 17.53 12.37 7.10
C THR A 63 16.65 11.20 6.68
N ILE A 64 16.26 10.33 7.61
CA ILE A 64 15.38 9.20 7.31
C ILE A 64 13.96 9.69 7.09
N LYS A 65 13.43 9.30 5.94
CA LYS A 65 12.03 9.48 5.61
C LYS A 65 11.25 8.20 5.84
N ILE A 66 10.07 8.34 6.46
CA ILE A 66 9.08 7.29 6.61
C ILE A 66 8.11 7.43 5.43
N PRO A 67 8.10 6.49 4.48
CA PRO A 67 7.20 6.55 3.34
C PRO A 67 5.76 6.29 3.78
N VAL A 68 4.86 7.20 3.40
CA VAL A 68 3.41 7.07 3.55
C VAL A 68 2.84 6.89 2.15
N LEU A 69 2.28 5.71 1.87
CA LEU A 69 1.86 5.34 0.54
C LEU A 69 0.40 5.67 0.27
N PHE A 70 0.15 6.20 -0.91
CA PHE A 70 -1.18 6.45 -1.46
C PHE A 70 -1.33 5.75 -2.80
N CYS A 71 -2.56 5.35 -3.12
CA CYS A 71 -2.93 4.89 -4.45
C CYS A 71 -3.57 6.05 -5.21
N ASN A 72 -2.84 6.65 -6.17
CA ASN A 72 -3.27 7.83 -6.90
C ASN A 72 -3.50 9.07 -6.01
N GLY A 73 -2.69 9.20 -4.97
CA GLY A 73 -2.80 10.33 -4.02
C GLY A 73 -2.57 11.68 -4.68
N SER A 74 -1.71 11.76 -5.70
CA SER A 74 -1.46 13.00 -6.43
C SER A 74 -2.65 13.47 -7.27
N GLY A 75 -3.53 12.56 -7.67
CA GLY A 75 -4.73 12.85 -8.45
C GLY A 75 -5.93 13.29 -7.60
N TYR A 76 -5.94 12.98 -6.30
CA TYR A 76 -7.10 13.22 -5.43
C TYR A 76 -6.69 13.82 -4.08
N ASP A 77 -5.96 13.06 -3.26
CA ASP A 77 -5.82 13.33 -1.82
C ASP A 77 -4.84 14.46 -1.49
N PHE A 78 -3.73 14.57 -2.21
CA PHE A 78 -2.59 15.39 -1.80
C PHE A 78 -2.94 16.87 -1.62
N HIS A 79 -3.79 17.43 -2.47
CA HIS A 79 -4.24 18.82 -2.37
C HIS A 79 -4.97 19.07 -1.05
N HIS A 80 -5.96 18.24 -0.74
CA HIS A 80 -6.76 18.37 0.47
C HIS A 80 -5.92 18.08 1.72
N LEU A 81 -5.10 17.03 1.69
CA LEU A 81 -4.22 16.68 2.81
C LEU A 81 -3.22 17.78 3.12
N MET A 82 -2.57 18.36 2.11
CA MET A 82 -1.63 19.46 2.35
C MET A 82 -2.32 20.68 2.96
N GLN A 83 -3.50 21.05 2.47
CA GLN A 83 -4.28 22.17 2.99
C GLN A 83 -4.69 21.97 4.46
N GLU A 84 -5.14 20.77 4.81
CA GLU A 84 -5.56 20.48 6.20
C GLU A 84 -4.37 20.29 7.14
N ILE A 85 -3.32 19.59 6.68
CA ILE A 85 -2.10 19.40 7.48
C ILE A 85 -1.48 20.76 7.82
N ALA A 86 -1.44 21.71 6.88
CA ALA A 86 -0.89 23.05 7.10
C ALA A 86 -1.56 23.81 8.24
N LYS A 87 -2.80 23.47 8.60
CA LYS A 87 -3.55 24.11 9.70
C LYS A 87 -3.24 23.50 11.07
N VAL A 88 -2.72 22.27 11.12
CA VAL A 88 -2.58 21.49 12.35
C VAL A 88 -1.13 21.14 12.73
N THR A 89 -0.16 21.46 11.87
CA THR A 89 1.26 21.18 12.12
C THR A 89 2.12 22.44 12.05
N ASP A 90 3.05 22.57 12.99
CA ASP A 90 4.11 23.59 12.93
C ASP A 90 5.30 23.14 12.07
N LYS A 91 5.29 21.89 11.60
CA LYS A 91 6.37 21.36 10.75
C LYS A 91 6.24 21.93 9.34
N LYS A 92 7.38 22.33 8.77
CA LYS A 92 7.44 22.75 7.37
C LYS A 92 6.95 21.64 6.45
N ILE A 93 5.97 21.96 5.61
CA ILE A 93 5.54 21.13 4.49
C ILE A 93 6.46 21.43 3.31
N VAL A 94 7.07 20.40 2.74
CA VAL A 94 7.97 20.53 1.59
C VAL A 94 7.39 19.74 0.41
N PRO A 95 6.66 20.41 -0.51
CA PRO A 95 6.13 19.77 -1.71
C PRO A 95 7.16 19.71 -2.84
N ILE A 96 7.01 18.71 -3.71
CA ILE A 96 7.66 18.65 -5.03
C ILE A 96 6.54 18.66 -6.07
N ALA A 97 6.39 19.78 -6.76
CA ALA A 97 5.40 19.92 -7.83
C ALA A 97 5.81 19.10 -9.06
N ASN A 98 4.82 18.51 -9.73
CA ASN A 98 4.96 17.92 -11.06
C ASN A 98 4.65 18.97 -12.14
N ASN A 99 3.55 19.69 -11.93
CA ASN A 99 3.09 20.81 -12.76
C ASN A 99 2.30 21.78 -11.85
N SER A 100 1.56 22.73 -12.43
CA SER A 100 0.76 23.72 -11.67
C SER A 100 -0.43 23.13 -10.90
N GLU A 101 -0.84 21.90 -11.23
CA GLU A 101 -2.06 21.26 -10.72
C GLU A 101 -1.79 19.94 -9.99
N GLN A 102 -0.57 19.42 -10.02
CA GLN A 102 -0.24 18.11 -9.47
C GLN A 102 1.11 18.12 -8.76
N TYR A 103 1.20 17.33 -7.70
CA TYR A 103 2.43 17.08 -6.96
C TYR A 103 3.00 15.70 -7.29
N ILE A 104 4.32 15.57 -7.31
CA ILE A 104 4.99 14.26 -7.30
C ILE A 104 4.88 13.67 -5.89
N THR A 105 5.14 14.49 -4.88
CA THR A 105 5.17 14.11 -3.46
C THR A 105 5.13 15.37 -2.59
N PHE A 106 4.89 15.20 -1.29
CA PHE A 106 5.21 16.21 -0.28
C PHE A 106 5.74 15.52 0.99
N SER A 107 6.43 16.28 1.84
CA SER A 107 6.92 15.79 3.12
C SER A 107 6.54 16.68 4.29
N VAL A 108 6.39 16.07 5.46
CA VAL A 108 6.04 16.73 6.72
C VAL A 108 6.95 16.16 7.81
N GLY A 109 8.04 16.87 8.11
CA GLY A 109 9.11 16.35 8.96
C GLY A 109 9.74 15.08 8.37
N GLN A 110 9.56 13.94 9.06
CA GLN A 110 10.04 12.63 8.62
C GLN A 110 9.09 11.92 7.65
N LEU A 111 7.82 12.31 7.57
CA LEU A 111 6.87 11.64 6.68
C LEU A 111 7.10 12.08 5.23
N GLN A 112 7.17 11.12 4.32
CA GLN A 112 7.26 11.35 2.87
C GLN A 112 6.06 10.69 2.21
N PHE A 113 5.20 11.48 1.58
CA PHE A 113 3.96 11.01 0.98
C PHE A 113 4.21 10.58 -0.46
N ILE A 114 4.20 9.28 -0.73
CA ILE A 114 4.59 8.71 -2.01
C ILE A 114 3.37 8.11 -2.68
N ASP A 115 3.25 8.33 -3.98
CA ASP A 115 2.12 7.87 -4.76
C ASP A 115 2.51 6.65 -5.60
N SER A 116 1.81 5.53 -5.39
CA SER A 116 2.10 4.25 -6.02
C SER A 116 2.05 4.33 -7.55
N ILE A 117 1.17 5.17 -8.12
CA ILE A 117 1.06 5.29 -9.58
C ILE A 117 2.28 5.96 -10.21
N LYS A 118 3.09 6.70 -9.44
CA LYS A 118 4.34 7.30 -9.94
C LYS A 118 5.44 6.26 -10.17
N PHE A 119 5.22 5.03 -9.70
CA PHE A 119 6.02 3.85 -10.05
C PHE A 119 5.45 3.07 -11.24
N SER A 120 4.50 3.65 -11.97
CA SER A 120 3.77 2.99 -13.06
C SER A 120 2.97 1.77 -12.61
N LEU A 121 2.61 1.73 -11.32
CA LEU A 121 1.66 0.74 -10.82
C LEU A 121 0.26 1.08 -11.33
N HIS A 122 -0.53 0.05 -11.66
CA HIS A 122 -1.89 0.21 -12.13
C HIS A 122 -2.83 0.72 -11.03
N GLY A 123 -4.10 0.99 -11.38
CA GLY A 123 -5.14 1.24 -10.38
C GLY A 123 -5.36 0.03 -9.45
N LEU A 124 -5.87 0.29 -8.25
CA LEU A 124 -5.97 -0.69 -7.17
C LEU A 124 -6.63 -2.03 -7.57
N ALA A 125 -7.72 -1.98 -8.34
CA ALA A 125 -8.39 -3.18 -8.84
C ALA A 125 -7.45 -4.08 -9.65
N LYS A 126 -6.69 -3.50 -10.58
CA LYS A 126 -5.77 -4.25 -11.43
C LYS A 126 -4.57 -4.75 -10.63
N MET A 127 -4.08 -3.97 -9.67
CA MET A 127 -3.02 -4.41 -8.76
C MET A 127 -3.46 -5.62 -7.92
N ALA A 128 -4.67 -5.58 -7.38
CA ALA A 128 -5.26 -6.68 -6.63
C ALA A 128 -5.42 -7.94 -7.48
N GLU A 129 -5.95 -7.82 -8.71
CA GLU A 129 -6.08 -8.91 -9.68
C GLU A 129 -4.72 -9.54 -10.00
N ASN A 130 -3.71 -8.72 -10.29
CA ASN A 130 -2.35 -9.17 -10.59
C ASN A 130 -1.74 -9.96 -9.41
N LEU A 131 -1.93 -9.49 -8.18
CA LEU A 131 -1.43 -10.16 -6.98
C LEU A 131 -2.19 -11.47 -6.69
N ARG A 132 -3.49 -11.50 -7.02
CA ARG A 132 -4.32 -12.72 -7.01
C ARG A 132 -3.91 -13.69 -8.12
N ASP A 133 -3.11 -13.29 -9.11
CA ASP A 133 -2.65 -14.13 -10.25
C ASP A 133 -3.82 -14.89 -10.89
N GLU A 134 -4.96 -14.19 -11.09
CA GLU A 134 -6.13 -14.74 -11.76
C GLU A 134 -5.83 -14.92 -13.25
N LYS A 135 -5.06 -15.94 -13.61
CA LYS A 135 -5.01 -16.41 -15.00
C LYS A 135 -6.39 -16.97 -15.34
N LYS A 136 -7.07 -16.32 -16.30
CA LYS A 136 -8.40 -16.62 -16.84
C LYS A 136 -8.98 -17.98 -16.37
N GLY A 137 -9.66 -17.98 -15.22
CA GLY A 137 -10.47 -19.10 -14.74
C GLY A 137 -10.00 -19.86 -13.49
N GLN A 138 -8.82 -19.55 -12.90
CA GLN A 138 -8.41 -20.18 -11.64
C GLN A 138 -8.52 -19.22 -10.46
N THR A 139 -9.51 -19.46 -9.59
CA THR A 139 -9.62 -18.77 -8.30
C THR A 139 -8.65 -19.42 -7.31
N LYS A 140 -7.77 -18.62 -6.70
CA LYS A 140 -6.88 -19.08 -5.63
C LYS A 140 -7.69 -19.59 -4.42
N THR A 141 -7.22 -20.67 -3.80
CA THR A 141 -7.78 -21.13 -2.51
C THR A 141 -7.52 -20.09 -1.41
N PRO A 142 -8.27 -20.11 -0.29
CA PRO A 142 -8.01 -19.21 0.84
C PRO A 142 -6.56 -19.25 1.33
N GLU A 143 -5.93 -20.42 1.33
CA GLU A 143 -4.53 -20.60 1.75
C GLU A 143 -3.55 -19.97 0.75
N GLN A 144 -3.88 -19.97 -0.53
CA GLN A 144 -3.08 -19.30 -1.56
C GLN A 144 -3.25 -17.79 -1.49
N LEU A 145 -4.47 -17.30 -1.25
CA LEU A 145 -4.72 -15.87 -1.03
C LEU A 145 -3.99 -15.36 0.20
N ALA A 146 -4.00 -16.11 1.31
CA ALA A 146 -3.28 -15.78 2.52
C ALA A 146 -1.76 -15.57 2.30
N LYS A 147 -1.16 -16.31 1.35
CA LYS A 147 0.25 -16.13 0.97
C LYS A 147 0.49 -14.87 0.14
N CYS A 148 -0.49 -14.47 -0.67
CA CYS A 148 -0.42 -13.27 -1.50
C CYS A 148 -0.76 -11.99 -0.73
N PHE A 149 -1.61 -12.08 0.30
CA PHE A 149 -2.06 -10.97 1.12
C PHE A 149 -1.73 -11.16 2.63
N PRO A 150 -0.44 -11.32 2.97
CA PRO A 150 -0.03 -11.59 4.35
C PRO A 150 -0.25 -10.43 5.32
N ILE A 151 -0.32 -9.18 4.84
CA ILE A 151 -0.66 -8.02 5.69
C ILE A 151 -2.16 -8.03 5.95
N MET A 152 -2.99 -8.19 4.93
CA MET A 152 -4.44 -8.25 5.08
C MET A 152 -4.88 -9.32 6.09
N LEU A 153 -4.26 -10.51 6.03
CA LEU A 153 -4.53 -11.63 6.94
C LEU A 153 -4.35 -11.27 8.44
N LYS A 154 -3.53 -10.26 8.76
CA LYS A 154 -3.34 -9.80 10.15
C LYS A 154 -4.55 -9.05 10.69
N PHE A 155 -5.40 -8.51 9.82
CA PHE A 155 -6.47 -7.60 10.17
C PHE A 155 -7.86 -8.06 9.73
N ILE A 156 -7.92 -9.05 8.84
CA ILE A 156 -9.13 -9.57 8.20
C ILE A 156 -9.20 -11.08 8.40
N SER A 157 -10.39 -11.57 8.77
CA SER A 157 -10.65 -12.99 8.98
C SER A 157 -10.43 -13.80 7.70
N PRO A 158 -9.85 -15.03 7.77
CA PRO A 158 -9.56 -15.84 6.59
C PRO A 158 -10.74 -16.10 5.65
N HIS A 159 -11.96 -16.26 6.19
CA HIS A 159 -13.16 -16.50 5.38
C HIS A 159 -13.54 -15.30 4.48
N LEU A 160 -13.14 -14.07 4.85
CA LEU A 160 -13.43 -12.86 4.07
C LEU A 160 -12.35 -12.54 3.03
N LEU A 161 -11.22 -13.25 3.02
CA LEU A 161 -10.10 -12.92 2.13
C LEU A 161 -10.49 -13.01 0.65
N SER A 162 -11.31 -14.00 0.26
CA SER A 162 -11.77 -14.14 -1.12
C SER A 162 -12.56 -12.91 -1.61
N LEU A 163 -13.21 -12.20 -0.69
CA LEU A 163 -13.99 -11.01 -0.97
C LEU A 163 -13.14 -9.74 -0.85
N LEU A 164 -12.45 -9.56 0.27
CA LEU A 164 -11.78 -8.30 0.62
C LEU A 164 -10.39 -8.14 -0.02
N THR A 165 -9.88 -9.17 -0.71
CA THR A 165 -8.69 -9.04 -1.57
C THR A 165 -9.02 -8.49 -2.97
N CYS A 166 -10.30 -8.27 -3.28
CA CYS A 166 -10.76 -7.59 -4.48
C CYS A 166 -11.07 -6.12 -4.17
N LYS A 167 -10.99 -5.24 -5.17
CA LYS A 167 -11.45 -3.86 -5.00
C LYS A 167 -12.95 -3.86 -4.71
N GLY A 168 -13.35 -3.16 -3.65
CA GLY A 168 -14.76 -3.02 -3.30
C GLY A 168 -15.54 -2.13 -4.27
N ILE A 169 -16.86 -2.17 -4.16
CA ILE A 169 -17.78 -1.31 -4.92
C ILE A 169 -18.37 -0.30 -3.93
N PHE A 170 -18.43 0.99 -4.32
CA PHE A 170 -18.77 2.04 -3.37
C PHE A 170 -19.71 3.09 -3.99
N PRO A 171 -20.80 3.48 -3.29
CA PRO A 171 -21.79 4.42 -3.81
C PRO A 171 -21.41 5.87 -3.46
N TYR A 172 -20.39 6.40 -4.14
CA TYR A 172 -19.77 7.70 -3.83
C TYR A 172 -20.77 8.87 -3.81
N GLN A 173 -21.65 8.96 -4.81
CA GLN A 173 -22.60 10.07 -4.92
C GLN A 173 -23.75 9.96 -3.92
N TRP A 174 -24.17 8.74 -3.60
CA TRP A 174 -25.20 8.53 -2.60
C TRP A 174 -24.70 8.91 -1.21
N LEU A 175 -23.43 8.68 -0.85
CA LEU A 175 -22.90 9.05 0.47
C LEU A 175 -22.63 10.56 0.60
N ASN A 176 -23.69 11.36 0.60
CA ASN A 176 -23.66 12.82 0.59
C ASN A 176 -24.01 13.48 1.94
N THR A 177 -24.37 12.68 2.95
CA THR A 177 -24.78 13.16 4.27
C THR A 177 -24.26 12.23 5.36
N LYS A 178 -23.91 12.79 6.53
CA LYS A 178 -23.38 12.00 7.66
C LYS A 178 -24.40 11.00 8.22
N THR A 179 -25.70 11.29 8.09
CA THR A 179 -26.76 10.40 8.57
C THR A 179 -26.78 9.07 7.84
N LYS A 180 -26.32 9.04 6.57
CA LYS A 180 -26.29 7.82 5.77
C LYS A 180 -25.36 6.73 6.30
N PHE A 181 -24.36 7.09 7.11
CA PHE A 181 -23.54 6.11 7.81
C PHE A 181 -24.34 5.27 8.81
N ASN A 182 -25.47 5.77 9.32
CA ASN A 182 -26.32 5.04 10.26
C ASN A 182 -27.36 4.14 9.58
N GLU A 183 -27.43 4.15 8.23
CA GLU A 183 -28.38 3.31 7.49
C GLU A 183 -28.08 1.84 7.73
N THR A 184 -29.11 1.06 8.02
CA THR A 184 -28.97 -0.36 8.38
C THR A 184 -29.17 -1.30 7.20
N GLN A 185 -29.17 -0.77 5.99
CA GLN A 185 -29.33 -1.51 4.75
C GLN A 185 -28.30 -1.01 3.72
N LEU A 186 -27.85 -1.92 2.87
CA LEU A 186 -27.08 -1.52 1.70
C LEU A 186 -27.97 -0.70 0.76
N PRO A 187 -27.48 0.42 0.19
CA PRO A 187 -28.22 1.22 -0.78
C PRO A 187 -28.67 0.39 -1.98
N SER A 188 -29.69 0.85 -2.69
CA SER A 188 -30.16 0.15 -3.89
C SER A 188 -29.11 0.19 -5.01
N CYS A 189 -29.19 -0.71 -5.98
CA CYS A 189 -28.28 -0.72 -7.14
C CYS A 189 -28.22 0.65 -7.85
N LYS A 190 -29.34 1.37 -7.90
CA LYS A 190 -29.41 2.71 -8.50
C LYS A 190 -28.56 3.75 -7.78
N ASP A 191 -28.41 3.59 -6.46
CA ASP A 191 -27.67 4.52 -5.61
C ASP A 191 -26.15 4.38 -5.76
N PHE A 192 -25.68 3.32 -6.44
CA PHE A 192 -24.27 3.16 -6.81
C PHE A 192 -23.89 3.88 -8.11
N ASN A 193 -24.84 4.56 -8.75
CA ASN A 193 -24.56 5.33 -9.95
C ASN A 193 -23.56 6.47 -9.69
N SER A 194 -22.69 6.71 -10.67
CA SER A 194 -21.63 7.73 -10.64
C SER A 194 -21.57 8.48 -11.97
N ASP A 195 -21.66 9.81 -11.93
CA ASP A 195 -21.57 10.65 -13.14
C ASP A 195 -20.20 10.56 -13.84
N LEU A 196 -19.17 10.04 -13.16
CA LEU A 196 -17.80 9.95 -13.68
C LEU A 196 -17.63 8.83 -14.71
N ASP A 197 -18.38 7.74 -14.55
CA ASP A 197 -18.18 6.54 -15.36
C ASP A 197 -19.08 6.51 -16.59
N GLY A 198 -20.05 7.42 -16.68
CA GLY A 198 -21.11 7.38 -17.70
C GLY A 198 -22.06 6.20 -17.50
N TYR A 199 -23.24 6.29 -18.12
CA TYR A 199 -24.23 5.21 -18.11
C TYR A 199 -23.73 4.04 -18.97
N ASN A 200 -23.34 2.94 -18.32
CA ASN A 200 -22.62 1.82 -18.96
C ASN A 200 -23.43 0.52 -19.05
N TYR A 201 -24.46 0.35 -18.22
CA TYR A 201 -25.17 -0.92 -18.08
C TYR A 201 -26.68 -0.72 -18.14
N CYS A 202 -27.35 -1.45 -19.03
CA CYS A 202 -28.81 -1.55 -19.04
C CYS A 202 -29.26 -2.81 -18.30
N GLU A 203 -30.31 -2.71 -17.49
CA GLU A 203 -30.98 -3.86 -16.84
C GLU A 203 -31.45 -4.93 -17.85
N HIS A 204 -31.69 -4.54 -19.11
CA HIS A 204 -32.09 -5.43 -20.20
C HIS A 204 -30.90 -6.06 -20.95
N GLY A 205 -29.67 -5.90 -20.44
CA GLY A 205 -28.47 -6.50 -21.02
C GLY A 205 -27.99 -5.84 -22.32
N CYS A 206 -28.40 -4.60 -22.59
CA CYS A 206 -27.96 -3.86 -23.77
C CYS A 206 -26.46 -3.50 -23.65
N GLU A 207 -25.69 -3.82 -24.70
CA GLU A 207 -24.25 -3.53 -24.76
C GLU A 207 -23.94 -2.10 -25.27
N ASN A 208 -24.97 -1.35 -25.65
CA ASN A 208 -24.83 -0.04 -26.29
C ASN A 208 -24.81 1.10 -25.25
N LYS A 209 -23.89 2.07 -25.43
CA LYS A 209 -23.79 3.27 -24.58
C LYS A 209 -24.98 4.21 -24.71
N GLU A 210 -25.65 4.19 -25.87
CA GLU A 210 -26.90 4.90 -26.12
C GLU A 210 -28.02 3.85 -26.10
N CYS A 211 -28.63 3.67 -24.94
CA CYS A 211 -29.70 2.72 -24.71
C CYS A 211 -31.04 3.47 -24.66
N GLU A 212 -32.04 3.02 -25.43
CA GLU A 212 -33.40 3.60 -25.43
C GLU A 212 -34.22 3.26 -24.17
N HIS A 213 -33.72 2.37 -23.31
CA HIS A 213 -34.37 2.00 -22.06
C HIS A 213 -34.07 3.02 -20.95
N GLU A 214 -35.10 3.40 -20.19
CA GLU A 214 -35.02 4.45 -19.16
C GLU A 214 -34.11 4.13 -17.96
N LYS A 215 -33.75 2.87 -17.74
CA LYS A 215 -32.94 2.43 -16.59
C LYS A 215 -31.53 2.02 -17.03
N ILE A 216 -30.61 2.99 -16.97
CA ILE A 216 -29.19 2.77 -17.23
C ILE A 216 -28.40 3.06 -15.95
N TYR A 217 -27.41 2.20 -15.66
CA TYR A 217 -26.58 2.21 -14.47
C TYR A 217 -25.11 2.36 -14.82
N THR A 218 -24.30 2.85 -13.89
CA THR A 218 -22.85 2.93 -14.08
C THR A 218 -22.12 1.70 -13.56
N ILE A 219 -22.79 0.88 -12.73
CA ILE A 219 -22.29 -0.41 -12.25
C ILE A 219 -23.08 -1.58 -12.83
N SER A 220 -22.45 -2.74 -12.95
CA SER A 220 -23.13 -3.97 -13.41
C SER A 220 -23.90 -4.65 -12.27
N GLN A 221 -24.91 -5.47 -12.61
CA GLN A 221 -25.61 -6.30 -11.63
C GLN A 221 -24.64 -7.24 -10.88
N LYS A 222 -23.58 -7.70 -11.56
CA LYS A 222 -22.53 -8.54 -10.96
C LYS A 222 -21.79 -7.77 -9.86
N ASP A 223 -21.44 -6.52 -10.10
CA ASP A 223 -20.72 -5.67 -9.14
C ASP A 223 -21.61 -5.32 -7.94
N TYR A 224 -22.89 -5.02 -8.18
CA TYR A 224 -23.86 -4.83 -7.09
C TYR A 224 -24.03 -6.10 -6.24
N ASN A 225 -24.17 -7.26 -6.90
CA ASN A 225 -24.26 -8.54 -6.18
C ASN A 225 -23.00 -8.80 -5.34
N PHE A 226 -21.83 -8.43 -5.85
CA PHE A 226 -20.59 -8.52 -5.09
C PHE A 226 -20.61 -7.61 -3.85
N ALA A 227 -21.04 -6.35 -3.97
CA ALA A 227 -21.23 -5.44 -2.84
C ALA A 227 -22.20 -6.02 -1.79
N TRP A 228 -23.29 -6.62 -2.25
CA TRP A 228 -24.28 -7.27 -1.42
C TRP A 228 -23.74 -8.50 -0.69
N ILE A 229 -22.94 -9.35 -1.36
CA ILE A 229 -22.27 -10.48 -0.73
C ILE A 229 -21.32 -9.99 0.37
N VAL A 230 -20.51 -8.96 0.11
CA VAL A 230 -19.64 -8.36 1.13
C VAL A 230 -20.45 -7.86 2.34
N TRP A 231 -21.55 -7.17 2.10
CA TRP A 231 -22.44 -6.71 3.17
C TRP A 231 -22.98 -7.88 4.02
N GLN A 232 -23.45 -8.96 3.39
CA GLN A 232 -23.99 -10.12 4.10
C GLN A 232 -22.90 -10.89 4.88
N GLU A 233 -21.79 -11.21 4.22
CA GLU A 233 -20.72 -12.06 4.79
C GLU A 233 -19.97 -11.37 5.93
N THR A 234 -19.89 -10.03 5.91
CA THR A 234 -19.28 -9.28 7.01
C THR A 234 -20.17 -9.18 8.25
N GLY A 235 -21.49 -9.34 8.12
CA GLY A 235 -22.45 -9.25 9.21
C GLY A 235 -22.54 -7.86 9.85
N TYR A 236 -22.08 -6.83 9.15
CA TYR A 236 -22.09 -5.45 9.62
C TYR A 236 -23.50 -4.85 9.67
N LYS A 237 -23.74 -3.92 10.60
CA LYS A 237 -25.09 -3.43 10.93
C LYS A 237 -25.43 -2.12 10.25
N THR A 238 -24.42 -1.32 9.94
CA THR A 238 -24.58 0.04 9.43
C THR A 238 -23.76 0.26 8.17
N PHE A 239 -24.14 1.24 7.37
CA PHE A 239 -23.33 1.66 6.23
C PHE A 239 -21.97 2.23 6.65
N GLY A 240 -21.86 2.78 7.86
CA GLY A 240 -20.59 3.16 8.48
C GLY A 240 -19.61 2.00 8.58
N ASP A 241 -20.08 0.84 9.04
CA ASP A 241 -19.26 -0.37 9.11
C ASP A 241 -18.82 -0.83 7.70
N TYR A 242 -19.73 -0.77 6.71
CA TYR A 242 -19.42 -1.07 5.31
C TYR A 242 -18.39 -0.10 4.71
N HIS A 243 -18.50 1.18 5.04
CA HIS A 243 -17.53 2.20 4.65
C HIS A 243 -16.15 1.96 5.25
N ASP A 244 -16.09 1.67 6.54
CA ASP A 244 -14.82 1.42 7.22
C ASP A 244 -14.13 0.17 6.65
N ILE A 245 -14.87 -0.90 6.38
CA ILE A 245 -14.26 -2.09 5.76
C ILE A 245 -13.82 -1.83 4.32
N TYR A 246 -14.57 -1.04 3.55
CA TYR A 246 -14.19 -0.63 2.20
C TYR A 246 -12.85 0.11 2.18
N LEU A 247 -12.73 1.15 3.02
CA LEU A 247 -11.49 1.92 3.14
C LEU A 247 -10.34 1.06 3.66
N LYS A 248 -10.61 0.24 4.68
CA LYS A 248 -9.61 -0.65 5.26
C LYS A 248 -9.12 -1.69 4.25
N SER A 249 -10.01 -2.28 3.45
CA SER A 249 -9.60 -3.22 2.40
C SER A 249 -8.70 -2.54 1.37
N ASP A 250 -9.04 -1.32 0.94
CA ASP A 250 -8.24 -0.61 -0.06
C ASP A 250 -6.80 -0.34 0.42
N VAL A 251 -6.66 0.10 1.68
CA VAL A 251 -5.36 0.33 2.31
C VAL A 251 -4.57 -0.98 2.45
N LEU A 252 -5.22 -2.07 2.87
CA LEU A 252 -4.56 -3.37 3.07
C LEU A 252 -4.13 -4.00 1.74
N ILE A 253 -4.96 -3.90 0.68
CA ILE A 253 -4.60 -4.31 -0.68
C ILE A 253 -3.35 -3.54 -1.12
N LEU A 254 -3.35 -2.22 -0.99
CA LEU A 254 -2.21 -1.39 -1.38
C LEU A 254 -0.94 -1.79 -0.62
N ALA A 255 -1.04 -2.07 0.68
CA ALA A 255 0.09 -2.49 1.48
C ALA A 255 0.70 -3.82 1.00
N ASP A 256 -0.12 -4.83 0.74
CA ASP A 256 0.34 -6.13 0.25
C ASP A 256 0.92 -6.04 -1.17
N VAL A 257 0.26 -5.28 -2.05
CA VAL A 257 0.75 -4.98 -3.41
C VAL A 257 2.10 -4.30 -3.36
N PHE A 258 2.24 -3.24 -2.56
CA PHE A 258 3.49 -2.51 -2.52
C PHE A 258 4.60 -3.33 -1.88
N GLU A 259 4.32 -4.19 -0.90
CA GLU A 259 5.33 -5.12 -0.39
C GLU A 259 5.75 -6.19 -1.40
N ALA A 260 4.82 -6.70 -2.19
CA ALA A 260 5.16 -7.57 -3.32
C ALA A 260 6.05 -6.84 -4.33
N PHE A 261 5.74 -5.58 -4.64
CA PHE A 261 6.56 -4.73 -5.50
C PHE A 261 7.95 -4.48 -4.91
N ARG A 262 8.07 -4.18 -3.62
CA ARG A 262 9.36 -4.01 -2.93
C ARG A 262 10.23 -5.25 -3.04
N LYS A 263 9.66 -6.43 -2.77
CA LYS A 263 10.37 -7.72 -2.90
C LYS A 263 10.83 -7.98 -4.33
N ALA A 264 9.96 -7.74 -5.32
CA ALA A 264 10.28 -7.94 -6.72
C ALA A 264 11.40 -6.99 -7.19
N SER A 265 11.28 -5.70 -6.88
CA SER A 265 12.27 -4.67 -7.21
C SER A 265 13.62 -4.95 -6.54
N TYR A 266 13.64 -5.36 -5.27
CA TYR A 266 14.87 -5.72 -4.59
C TYR A 266 15.49 -7.01 -5.16
N SER A 267 14.68 -7.97 -5.58
CA SER A 267 15.16 -9.18 -6.25
C SER A 267 15.84 -8.85 -7.58
N ALA A 268 15.19 -8.04 -8.41
CA ALA A 268 15.64 -7.69 -9.76
C ALA A 268 16.79 -6.67 -9.78
N PHE A 269 16.67 -5.58 -9.02
CA PHE A 269 17.54 -4.40 -9.11
C PHE A 269 18.38 -4.15 -7.86
N LYS A 270 18.12 -4.88 -6.76
CA LYS A 270 18.71 -4.59 -5.42
C LYS A 270 18.36 -3.20 -4.88
N LEU A 271 17.29 -2.61 -5.41
CA LEU A 271 16.74 -1.33 -4.98
C LEU A 271 15.40 -1.56 -4.27
N ASP A 272 15.21 -0.89 -3.14
CA ASP A 272 13.94 -0.88 -2.43
C ASP A 272 13.14 0.37 -2.80
N PRO A 273 12.01 0.24 -3.52
CA PRO A 273 11.25 1.37 -4.04
C PRO A 273 10.65 2.28 -2.97
N ALA A 274 10.57 1.82 -1.72
CA ALA A 274 10.18 2.67 -0.59
C ALA A 274 11.14 3.86 -0.33
N ASN A 275 12.36 3.83 -0.91
CA ASN A 275 13.36 4.88 -0.77
C ASN A 275 13.39 5.86 -1.97
N TYR A 276 12.44 5.73 -2.90
CA TYR A 276 12.37 6.52 -4.12
C TYR A 276 11.00 7.18 -4.25
N LEU A 277 10.87 8.16 -5.13
CA LEU A 277 9.62 8.89 -5.33
C LEU A 277 8.85 8.42 -6.58
N THR A 278 9.57 7.93 -7.60
CA THR A 278 9.04 7.65 -8.93
C THR A 278 9.81 6.51 -9.60
N ALA A 279 9.23 5.89 -10.64
CA ALA A 279 9.90 4.84 -11.41
C ALA A 279 11.25 5.25 -12.02
N PRO A 280 11.43 6.45 -12.61
CA PRO A 280 12.74 6.88 -13.10
C PRO A 280 13.84 6.95 -12.02
N GLY A 281 13.46 7.10 -10.75
CA GLY A 281 14.41 7.00 -9.64
C GLY A 281 14.94 5.59 -9.40
N LEU A 282 14.30 4.56 -9.95
CA LEU A 282 14.70 3.15 -9.84
C LEU A 282 15.63 2.67 -10.98
N ALA A 283 15.98 3.56 -11.91
CA ALA A 283 16.80 3.25 -13.09
C ALA A 283 18.30 3.52 -12.89
#